data_AF-A0A9E4FBT9-F1
#
_entry.id   AF-A0A9E4FBT9-F1
#
_cell.length_a   1.000
_cell.length_b   1.000
_cell.length_c   1.000
_cell.angle_alpha   90.00
_cell.angle_beta   90.00
_cell.angle_gamma   90.00
#
_symmetry.space_group_name_H-M   'P 1'
#
loop_
_entity.id
_entity.type
_entity.pdbx_description
1 polymer ?
#
loop_
_entity_poly.entity_id
_entity_poly.type
_entity_poly.pdbx_seq_one_letter_code
_entity_poly.pdbx_strand_id
1 'polypeptide(L)'
;MAEGRRRTTPRGLALVSVLLIVAVTTALAYEIANRHAFGVAVSRQTLAGSQAREYALGGEQYARQLLYADWEDEGTRSKDTLLEDWSTTEAFEVDDGGIEIRVVDLSSRFNLNSVIGAEGPQNTARLKRLFTHLELDPGTVDAWVDWIDADQEVQPYGAEDADYLLREPPHRAADQRAADRSELRLAVPFDSRAEYARLEPHVAVLPTDRLAININTVTEAVLASLAPNFPAADAQLLVEQVRDFDDVERIVARYAPLGESAAALGVGSEFFQVQVRATVSDTRSELTSILHRDREDGTLSVVSRTFGRRFESPADEAASGTESAR
;
A
#
# COMPACT_ATOMS: atom_id res chain seq x y z
N MET A 1 37.80 -91.79 27.54
CA MET A 1 36.62 -90.92 27.41
C MET A 1 37.13 -89.50 27.20
N ALA A 2 37.07 -88.99 25.98
CA ALA A 2 37.44 -87.61 25.65
C ALA A 2 36.28 -86.98 24.89
N GLU A 3 35.64 -86.01 25.55
CA GLU A 3 34.37 -85.43 25.14
C GLU A 3 34.61 -84.34 24.11
N GLY A 4 34.19 -84.59 22.86
CA GLY A 4 34.34 -83.66 21.75
C GLY A 4 33.39 -82.47 21.86
N ARG A 5 33.87 -81.35 22.41
CA ARG A 5 33.20 -80.05 22.33
C ARG A 5 33.20 -79.57 20.86
N ARG A 6 32.09 -79.76 20.14
CA ARG A 6 31.83 -79.07 18.88
C ARG A 6 31.76 -77.57 19.14
N ARG A 7 32.78 -76.81 18.72
CA ARG A 7 32.70 -75.36 18.59
C ARG A 7 31.84 -75.04 17.38
N THR A 8 30.59 -74.66 17.61
CA THR A 8 29.77 -73.97 16.60
C THR A 8 30.37 -72.57 16.39
N THR A 9 30.94 -72.33 15.22
CA THR A 9 31.36 -70.97 14.82
C THR A 9 30.10 -70.12 14.59
N PRO A 10 30.01 -68.91 15.16
CA PRO A 10 28.80 -68.10 15.10
C PRO A 10 28.67 -67.39 13.74
N ARG A 11 28.31 -68.12 12.68
CA ARG A 11 28.06 -67.57 11.33
C ARG A 11 26.86 -66.62 11.28
N GLY A 12 25.89 -66.76 12.20
CA GLY A 12 24.74 -65.86 12.31
C GLY A 12 25.08 -64.49 12.93
N LEU A 13 26.03 -64.45 13.87
CA LEU A 13 26.38 -63.21 14.58
C LEU A 13 27.11 -62.21 13.66
N ALA A 14 28.02 -62.72 12.81
CA ALA A 14 28.73 -61.89 11.85
C ALA A 14 27.80 -61.25 10.81
N LEU A 15 26.80 -62.01 10.32
CA LEU A 15 25.81 -61.50 9.37
C LEU A 15 24.92 -60.43 10.00
N VAL A 16 24.46 -60.64 11.24
CA VAL A 16 23.67 -59.64 11.98
C VAL A 16 24.48 -58.36 12.21
N SER A 17 25.75 -58.47 12.57
CA SER A 17 26.62 -57.29 12.73
C SER A 17 26.83 -56.53 11.41
N VAL A 18 27.05 -57.24 10.30
CA VAL A 18 27.19 -56.61 8.98
C VAL A 18 25.89 -55.92 8.56
N LEU A 19 24.74 -56.58 8.72
CA LEU A 19 23.43 -55.99 8.42
C LEU A 19 23.15 -54.78 9.29
N LEU A 20 23.51 -54.81 10.58
CA LEU A 20 23.37 -53.67 11.48
C LEU A 20 24.25 -52.49 11.04
N ILE A 21 25.52 -52.74 10.70
CA ILE A 21 26.44 -51.71 10.23
C ILE A 21 25.91 -51.10 8.91
N VAL A 22 25.46 -51.92 7.98
CA VAL A 22 24.88 -51.46 6.70
C VAL A 22 23.61 -50.65 6.94
N ALA A 23 22.71 -51.10 7.83
CA ALA A 23 21.49 -50.38 8.15
C ALA A 23 21.79 -49.01 8.79
N VAL A 24 22.72 -48.95 9.75
CA VAL A 24 23.12 -47.70 10.42
C VAL A 24 23.83 -46.75 9.44
N THR A 25 24.75 -47.27 8.63
CA THR A 25 25.47 -46.44 7.63
C THR A 25 24.51 -45.90 6.55
N THR A 26 23.55 -46.71 6.10
CA THR A 26 22.53 -46.27 5.14
C THR A 26 21.62 -45.21 5.75
N ALA A 27 21.16 -45.41 6.99
CA ALA A 27 20.33 -44.42 7.69
C ALA A 27 21.07 -43.09 7.89
N LEU A 28 22.35 -43.13 8.28
CA LEU A 28 23.20 -41.95 8.40
C LEU A 28 23.41 -41.25 7.05
N ALA A 29 23.69 -42.02 5.99
CA ALA A 29 23.89 -41.46 4.65
C ALA A 29 22.61 -40.79 4.12
N TYR A 30 21.45 -41.42 4.31
CA TYR A 30 20.14 -40.85 3.95
C TYR A 30 19.87 -39.54 4.69
N GLU A 31 20.13 -39.51 6.00
CA GLU A 31 19.93 -38.33 6.82
C GLU A 31 20.88 -37.17 6.43
N ILE A 32 22.14 -37.47 6.09
CA ILE A 32 23.09 -36.46 5.59
C ILE A 32 22.63 -35.92 4.22
N ALA A 33 22.19 -36.80 3.31
CA ALA A 33 21.71 -36.39 1.99
C ALA A 33 20.48 -35.49 2.09
N ASN A 34 19.52 -35.83 2.96
CA ASN A 34 18.33 -35.00 3.18
C ASN A 34 18.67 -33.65 3.80
N ARG A 35 19.57 -33.60 4.80
CA ARG A 35 20.03 -32.34 5.39
C ARG A 35 20.74 -31.45 4.37
N HIS A 36 21.56 -32.05 3.49
CA HIS A 36 22.22 -31.32 2.42
C HIS A 36 21.21 -30.77 1.40
N ALA A 37 20.26 -31.60 0.93
CA ALA A 37 19.23 -31.18 -0.01
C ALA A 37 18.36 -30.04 0.55
N PHE A 38 17.96 -30.14 1.82
CA PHE A 38 17.23 -29.09 2.52
C PHE A 38 18.06 -27.80 2.65
N GLY A 39 19.32 -27.91 3.05
CA GLY A 39 20.22 -26.75 3.16
C GLY A 39 20.42 -26.02 1.82
N VAL A 40 20.56 -26.77 0.72
CA VAL A 40 20.64 -26.20 -0.63
C VAL A 40 19.32 -25.50 -1.00
N ALA A 41 18.17 -26.09 -0.71
CA ALA A 41 16.87 -25.48 -0.99
C ALA A 41 16.66 -24.17 -0.23
N VAL A 42 16.96 -24.14 1.07
CA VAL A 42 16.86 -22.92 1.90
C VAL A 42 17.83 -21.85 1.41
N SER A 43 19.06 -22.22 1.04
CA SER A 43 20.06 -21.28 0.52
C SER A 43 19.61 -20.65 -0.80
N ARG A 44 19.04 -21.46 -1.72
CA ARG A 44 18.47 -20.96 -2.98
C ARG A 44 17.29 -20.02 -2.74
N GLN A 45 16.37 -20.39 -1.85
CA GLN A 45 15.22 -19.53 -1.51
C GLN A 45 15.65 -18.20 -0.89
N THR A 46 16.66 -18.23 -0.01
CA THR A 46 17.20 -17.01 0.61
C THR A 46 17.86 -16.09 -0.41
N LEU A 47 18.62 -16.67 -1.35
CA LEU A 47 19.26 -15.93 -2.43
C LEU A 47 18.22 -15.33 -3.38
N ALA A 48 17.25 -16.12 -3.83
CA ALA A 48 16.16 -15.66 -4.69
C ALA A 48 15.32 -14.56 -4.02
N GLY A 49 15.05 -14.69 -2.71
CA GLY A 49 14.37 -13.65 -1.95
C GLY A 49 15.16 -12.35 -1.84
N SER A 50 16.48 -12.44 -1.67
CA SER A 50 17.37 -11.27 -1.67
C SER A 50 17.41 -10.62 -3.05
N GLN A 51 17.52 -11.40 -4.12
CA GLN A 51 17.53 -10.90 -5.50
C GLN A 51 16.20 -10.26 -5.88
N ALA A 52 15.06 -10.90 -5.56
CA ALA A 52 13.74 -10.31 -5.79
C ALA A 52 13.55 -8.99 -5.03
N ARG A 53 14.12 -8.87 -3.82
CA ARG A 53 14.10 -7.60 -3.07
C ARG A 53 14.90 -6.50 -3.76
N GLU A 54 16.09 -6.80 -4.26
CA GLU A 54 16.91 -5.83 -5.01
C GLU A 54 16.24 -5.43 -6.33
N TYR A 55 15.61 -6.38 -7.02
CA TYR A 55 14.78 -6.09 -8.19
C TYR A 55 13.60 -5.18 -7.85
N ALA A 56 12.92 -5.39 -6.72
CA ALA A 56 11.85 -4.49 -6.28
C ALA A 56 12.37 -3.05 -6.02
N LEU A 57 13.55 -2.92 -5.40
CA LEU A 57 14.20 -1.62 -5.21
C LEU A 57 14.63 -0.99 -6.55
N GLY A 58 15.07 -1.80 -7.51
CA GLY A 58 15.35 -1.38 -8.88
C GLY A 58 14.11 -0.83 -9.59
N GLY A 59 12.96 -1.47 -9.42
CA GLY A 59 11.68 -0.98 -9.94
C GLY A 59 11.28 0.38 -9.33
N GLU A 60 11.53 0.59 -8.03
CA GLU A 60 11.35 1.93 -7.43
C GLU A 60 12.27 2.97 -8.09
N GLN A 61 13.54 2.63 -8.37
CA GLN A 61 14.46 3.56 -9.04
C GLN A 61 14.04 3.86 -10.48
N TYR A 62 13.45 2.89 -11.18
CA TYR A 62 12.89 3.12 -12.51
C TYR A 62 11.70 4.09 -12.44
N ALA A 63 10.75 3.87 -11.52
CA ALA A 63 9.61 4.77 -11.33
C ALA A 63 10.05 6.21 -10.97
N ARG A 64 11.12 6.37 -10.17
CA ARG A 64 11.69 7.70 -9.87
C ARG A 64 12.24 8.40 -11.12
N GLN A 65 12.90 7.67 -12.01
CA GLN A 65 13.39 8.23 -13.28
C GLN A 65 12.24 8.60 -14.21
N LEU A 66 11.20 7.76 -14.26
CA LEU A 66 9.99 8.02 -15.04
C LEU A 66 9.29 9.31 -14.59
N LEU A 67 9.08 9.48 -13.28
CA LEU A 67 8.49 10.71 -12.70
C LEU A 67 9.40 11.93 -12.83
N TYR A 68 10.71 11.75 -12.85
CA TYR A 68 11.67 12.84 -13.09
C TYR A 68 11.65 13.29 -14.55
N ALA A 69 11.64 12.34 -15.49
CA ALA A 69 11.54 12.64 -16.92
C ALA A 69 10.23 13.36 -17.26
N ASP A 70 9.12 12.95 -16.63
CA ASP A 70 7.83 13.64 -16.70
C ASP A 70 7.91 15.09 -16.20
N TRP A 71 8.64 15.34 -15.11
CA TRP A 71 8.87 16.71 -14.63
C TRP A 71 9.84 17.49 -15.53
N GLU A 72 10.84 16.86 -16.14
CA GLU A 72 11.77 17.53 -17.05
C GLU A 72 11.10 18.00 -18.35
N ASP A 73 10.07 17.32 -18.82
CA ASP A 73 9.32 17.74 -20.00
C ASP A 73 8.44 18.97 -19.70
N GLU A 74 8.65 20.07 -20.43
CA GLU A 74 7.90 21.31 -20.27
C GLU A 74 6.40 21.17 -20.55
N GLY A 75 6.00 20.18 -21.35
CA GLY A 75 4.60 19.94 -21.71
C GLY A 75 3.79 19.30 -20.58
N THR A 76 4.44 18.56 -19.70
CA THR A 76 3.81 17.81 -18.58
C THR A 76 4.14 18.45 -17.24
N ARG A 77 5.33 19.06 -17.03
CA ARG A 77 5.80 19.64 -15.75
C ARG A 77 4.74 20.37 -14.91
N SER A 78 3.88 21.17 -15.53
CA SER A 78 2.88 22.00 -14.81
C SER A 78 1.67 21.22 -14.27
N LYS A 79 1.42 20.00 -14.72
CA LYS A 79 0.26 19.18 -14.36
C LYS A 79 0.66 17.71 -14.22
N ASP A 80 -0.25 16.89 -13.72
CA ASP A 80 -0.10 15.44 -13.74
C ASP A 80 -1.46 14.84 -14.12
N THR A 81 -1.49 13.94 -15.10
CA THR A 81 -2.71 13.39 -15.70
C THR A 81 -2.59 11.89 -15.95
N LEU A 82 -3.72 11.22 -16.13
CA LEU A 82 -3.74 9.79 -16.53
C LEU A 82 -3.40 9.57 -18.03
N LEU A 83 -2.90 10.59 -18.73
CA LEU A 83 -2.41 10.49 -20.10
C LEU A 83 -0.89 10.35 -20.17
N GLU A 84 -0.20 10.51 -19.05
CA GLU A 84 1.26 10.47 -18.95
C GLU A 84 1.77 9.04 -18.79
N ASP A 85 3.00 8.80 -19.23
CA ASP A 85 3.62 7.47 -19.26
C ASP A 85 3.66 6.81 -17.86
N TRP A 86 3.85 7.60 -16.80
CA TRP A 86 3.89 7.07 -15.43
C TRP A 86 2.56 6.43 -14.99
N SER A 87 1.44 6.80 -15.59
CA SER A 87 0.11 6.33 -15.18
C SER A 87 -0.20 4.88 -15.62
N THR A 88 0.63 4.32 -16.52
CA THR A 88 0.45 2.95 -17.03
C THR A 88 1.27 1.95 -16.21
N THR A 89 0.74 0.73 -16.04
CA THR A 89 1.49 -0.37 -15.43
C THR A 89 2.55 -0.87 -16.40
N GLU A 90 3.81 -0.78 -16.00
CA GLU A 90 4.96 -1.26 -16.77
C GLU A 90 5.40 -2.64 -16.30
N ALA A 91 5.80 -3.49 -17.24
CA ALA A 91 6.34 -4.81 -16.95
C ALA A 91 7.54 -5.12 -17.85
N PHE A 92 8.64 -5.58 -17.26
CA PHE A 92 9.82 -5.96 -18.02
C PHE A 92 10.53 -7.19 -17.44
N GLU A 93 11.21 -7.91 -18.34
CA GLU A 93 11.98 -9.11 -18.00
C GLU A 93 13.36 -8.74 -17.45
N VAL A 94 13.81 -9.52 -16.47
CA VAL A 94 15.14 -9.43 -15.87
C VAL A 94 15.74 -10.84 -15.75
N ASP A 95 17.02 -10.93 -15.42
CA ASP A 95 17.66 -12.25 -15.24
C ASP A 95 16.90 -13.07 -14.19
N ASP A 96 16.48 -14.27 -14.60
CA ASP A 96 15.75 -15.24 -13.80
C ASP A 96 14.36 -14.78 -13.27
N GLY A 97 13.75 -13.75 -13.89
CA GLY A 97 12.38 -13.35 -13.55
C GLY A 97 11.87 -12.06 -14.20
N GLY A 98 11.04 -11.31 -13.48
CA GLY A 98 10.37 -10.12 -14.02
C GLY A 98 10.01 -9.09 -12.96
N ILE A 99 9.83 -7.85 -13.39
CA ILE A 99 9.42 -6.72 -12.54
C ILE A 99 8.16 -6.10 -13.14
N GLU A 100 7.12 -5.95 -12.32
CA GLU A 100 5.90 -5.19 -12.60
C GLU A 100 5.89 -3.93 -11.73
N ILE A 101 5.58 -2.77 -12.31
CA ILE A 101 5.58 -1.46 -11.65
C ILE A 101 4.27 -0.76 -11.94
N ARG A 102 3.67 -0.19 -10.90
CA ARG A 102 2.50 0.68 -10.98
C ARG A 102 2.75 1.94 -10.18
N VAL A 103 2.48 3.10 -10.77
CA VAL A 103 2.53 4.38 -10.07
C VAL A 103 1.11 4.93 -9.91
N VAL A 104 0.81 5.42 -8.71
CA VAL A 104 -0.49 6.00 -8.36
C VAL A 104 -0.26 7.38 -7.79
N ASP A 105 -0.94 8.38 -8.34
CA ASP A 105 -0.97 9.72 -7.80
C ASP A 105 -1.74 9.75 -6.46
N LEU A 106 -1.06 10.11 -5.36
CA LEU A 106 -1.70 10.18 -4.05
C LEU A 106 -2.49 11.48 -3.83
N SER A 107 -2.27 12.52 -4.65
CA SER A 107 -3.12 13.71 -4.68
C SER A 107 -4.48 13.44 -5.33
N SER A 108 -4.72 12.25 -5.89
CA SER A 108 -6.08 11.80 -6.28
C SER A 108 -6.98 11.43 -5.08
N ARG A 109 -6.39 11.36 -3.89
CA ARG A 109 -7.02 10.86 -2.65
C ARG A 109 -7.07 11.96 -1.58
N PHE A 110 -8.03 11.86 -0.68
CA PHE A 110 -8.15 12.77 0.45
C PHE A 110 -7.02 12.53 1.46
N ASN A 111 -6.20 13.56 1.73
CA ASN A 111 -5.15 13.47 2.75
C ASN A 111 -5.77 13.54 4.16
N LEU A 112 -5.71 12.44 4.90
CA LEU A 112 -6.28 12.33 6.24
C LEU A 112 -5.60 13.23 7.27
N ASN A 113 -4.33 13.59 7.07
CA ASN A 113 -3.63 14.53 7.94
C ASN A 113 -4.07 16.00 7.70
N SER A 114 -4.95 16.27 6.73
CA SER A 114 -5.38 17.64 6.41
C SER A 114 -6.53 18.17 7.26
N VAL A 115 -7.09 17.35 8.16
CA VAL A 115 -8.18 17.75 9.07
C VAL A 115 -7.71 18.57 10.27
N ILE A 116 -6.40 18.75 10.42
CA ILE A 116 -5.77 19.63 11.39
C ILE A 116 -5.21 20.89 10.71
N GLY A 117 -4.79 21.88 11.50
CA GLY A 117 -4.22 23.13 10.99
C GLY A 117 -5.27 24.14 10.53
N ALA A 118 -4.85 25.13 9.73
CA ALA A 118 -5.68 26.30 9.41
C ALA A 118 -6.97 25.96 8.63
N GLU A 119 -6.89 25.00 7.71
CA GLU A 119 -8.03 24.53 6.90
C GLU A 119 -8.71 23.29 7.51
N GLY A 120 -8.30 22.89 8.73
CA GLY A 120 -8.78 21.69 9.40
C GLY A 120 -10.30 21.59 9.45
N PRO A 121 -11.04 22.61 9.95
CA PRO A 121 -12.50 22.58 9.99
C PRO A 121 -13.18 22.37 8.62
N GLN A 122 -12.66 23.01 7.57
CA GLN A 122 -13.15 22.87 6.20
C GLN A 122 -12.89 21.46 5.67
N ASN A 123 -11.70 20.92 5.95
CA ASN A 123 -11.28 19.59 5.53
C ASN A 123 -12.02 18.49 6.31
N THR A 124 -12.30 18.67 7.60
CA THR A 124 -13.18 17.79 8.39
C THR A 124 -14.57 17.74 7.76
N ALA A 125 -15.14 18.88 7.36
CA ALA A 125 -16.42 18.90 6.68
C ALA A 125 -16.39 18.17 5.32
N ARG A 126 -15.28 18.25 4.57
CA ARG A 126 -15.06 17.48 3.33
C ARG A 126 -14.99 15.99 3.61
N LEU A 127 -14.22 15.57 4.62
CA LEU A 127 -14.07 14.17 4.99
C LEU A 127 -15.39 13.56 5.47
N LYS A 128 -16.21 14.30 6.24
CA LYS A 128 -17.57 13.88 6.61
C LYS A 128 -18.47 13.67 5.38
N ARG A 129 -18.36 14.52 4.36
CA ARG A 129 -19.09 14.30 3.09
C ARG A 129 -18.58 13.08 2.35
N LEU A 130 -17.26 12.85 2.33
CA LEU A 130 -16.68 11.64 1.73
C LEU A 130 -17.23 10.38 2.42
N PHE A 131 -17.26 10.34 3.76
CA PHE A 131 -17.85 9.24 4.51
C PHE A 131 -19.32 9.04 4.13
N THR A 132 -20.10 10.13 4.04
CA THR A 132 -21.50 10.09 3.61
C THR A 132 -21.65 9.48 2.21
N HIS A 133 -20.82 9.89 1.24
CA HIS A 133 -20.84 9.35 -0.13
C HIS A 133 -20.45 7.87 -0.21
N LEU A 134 -19.65 7.40 0.73
CA LEU A 134 -19.23 6.01 0.84
C LEU A 134 -20.16 5.17 1.72
N GLU A 135 -21.30 5.72 2.13
CA GLU A 135 -22.27 5.10 3.03
C GLU A 135 -21.62 4.64 4.36
N LEU A 136 -20.73 5.48 4.89
CA LEU A 136 -20.11 5.38 6.20
C LEU A 136 -20.70 6.44 7.14
N ASP A 137 -20.65 6.19 8.44
CA ASP A 137 -21.13 7.18 9.43
C ASP A 137 -20.19 8.39 9.50
N PRO A 138 -20.63 9.59 9.06
CA PRO A 138 -19.81 10.81 9.12
C PRO A 138 -19.49 11.25 10.55
N GLY A 139 -20.21 10.79 11.58
CA GLY A 139 -19.88 11.05 12.98
C GLY A 139 -18.50 10.50 13.35
N THR A 140 -18.14 9.33 12.80
CA THR A 140 -16.88 8.64 13.11
C THR A 140 -15.62 9.36 12.61
N VAL A 141 -15.77 10.41 11.79
CA VAL A 141 -14.67 11.30 11.42
C VAL A 141 -14.13 12.07 12.63
N ASP A 142 -14.98 12.36 13.61
CA ASP A 142 -14.56 13.05 14.84
C ASP A 142 -13.50 12.23 15.59
N ALA A 143 -13.64 10.90 15.64
CA ALA A 143 -12.62 10.03 16.23
C ALA A 143 -11.29 10.04 15.46
N TRP A 144 -11.29 10.34 14.16
CA TRP A 144 -10.06 10.54 13.40
C TRP A 144 -9.40 11.90 13.70
N VAL A 145 -10.19 12.94 13.95
CA VAL A 145 -9.67 14.25 14.34
C VAL A 145 -8.95 14.14 15.69
N ASP A 146 -9.63 13.61 16.71
CA ASP A 146 -9.06 13.38 18.05
C ASP A 146 -7.86 12.43 18.01
N TRP A 147 -7.80 11.50 17.06
CA TRP A 147 -6.63 10.61 16.94
C TRP A 147 -5.34 11.35 16.59
N ILE A 148 -5.42 12.46 15.84
CA ILE A 148 -4.25 13.14 15.25
C ILE A 148 -4.01 14.57 15.72
N ASP A 149 -5.01 15.23 16.31
CA ASP A 149 -4.81 16.57 16.89
C ASP A 149 -3.94 16.48 18.16
N ALA A 150 -3.49 17.61 18.68
CA ALA A 150 -2.46 17.61 19.73
C ALA A 150 -3.04 17.78 21.14
N ASP A 151 -4.34 17.95 21.26
CA ASP A 151 -4.99 18.19 22.54
C ASP A 151 -5.63 16.89 23.06
N GLN A 152 -6.57 17.01 23.99
CA GLN A 152 -7.24 15.86 24.61
C GLN A 152 -8.75 16.17 24.74
N GLU A 153 -9.26 17.10 23.92
CA GLU A 153 -10.64 17.54 23.92
C GLU A 153 -11.47 16.65 23.02
N VAL A 154 -12.28 15.78 23.64
CA VAL A 154 -13.12 14.84 22.91
C VAL A 154 -14.21 15.57 22.09
N GLN A 155 -14.21 15.35 20.77
CA GLN A 155 -15.26 15.82 19.87
C GLN A 155 -16.59 15.08 20.12
N PRO A 156 -17.75 15.56 19.61
CA PRO A 156 -19.06 14.98 19.95
C PRO A 156 -19.21 13.47 19.70
N TYR A 157 -18.55 12.94 18.66
CA TYR A 157 -18.45 11.51 18.34
C TYR A 157 -16.99 11.04 18.30
N GLY A 158 -16.11 11.77 18.99
CA GLY A 158 -14.68 11.53 19.07
C GLY A 158 -14.29 10.54 20.17
N ALA A 159 -12.98 10.38 20.35
CA ALA A 159 -12.39 9.47 21.33
C ALA A 159 -10.94 9.89 21.61
N GLU A 160 -10.57 9.92 22.89
CA GLU A 160 -9.23 10.29 23.36
C GLU A 160 -8.60 9.19 24.21
N ASP A 161 -7.48 9.48 24.89
CA ASP A 161 -6.77 8.53 25.76
C ASP A 161 -7.70 7.77 26.72
N ALA A 162 -8.69 8.45 27.31
CA ALA A 162 -9.64 7.84 28.24
C ALA A 162 -10.46 6.72 27.57
N ASP A 163 -10.79 6.86 26.28
CA ASP A 163 -11.54 5.90 25.48
C ASP A 163 -10.62 4.78 24.96
N TYR A 164 -9.46 5.12 24.40
CA TYR A 164 -8.53 4.13 23.83
C TYR A 164 -7.90 3.20 24.87
N LEU A 165 -7.72 3.67 26.11
CA LEU A 165 -7.21 2.84 27.21
C LEU A 165 -8.21 1.76 27.67
N LEU A 166 -9.48 1.86 27.26
CA LEU A 166 -10.51 0.84 27.52
C LEU A 166 -10.57 -0.24 26.43
N ARG A 167 -9.84 -0.07 25.31
CA ARG A 167 -9.80 -1.05 24.22
C ARG A 167 -8.90 -2.23 24.55
N GLU A 168 -9.01 -3.31 23.78
CA GLU A 168 -8.14 -4.49 23.88
C GLU A 168 -7.37 -4.71 22.57
N PRO A 169 -6.02 -4.57 22.54
CA PRO A 169 -5.17 -4.13 23.65
C PRO A 169 -5.34 -2.62 23.96
N PRO A 170 -5.12 -2.20 25.22
CA PRO A 170 -5.23 -0.78 25.58
C PRO A 170 -4.10 0.01 24.93
N HIS A 171 -4.46 1.16 24.38
CA HIS A 171 -3.54 2.10 23.74
C HIS A 171 -4.01 3.53 23.99
N ARG A 172 -3.27 4.49 23.45
CA ARG A 172 -3.54 5.93 23.55
C ARG A 172 -3.88 6.48 22.18
N ALA A 173 -4.45 7.68 22.14
CA ALA A 173 -4.49 8.46 20.92
C ALA A 173 -3.05 8.70 20.42
N ALA A 174 -2.88 8.97 19.12
CA ALA A 174 -1.54 9.20 18.59
C ALA A 174 -1.02 10.62 18.93
N ASP A 175 -1.93 11.58 19.05
CA ASP A 175 -1.71 13.00 19.28
C ASP A 175 -0.72 13.64 18.30
N GLN A 176 -0.69 13.11 17.09
CA GLN A 176 0.24 13.51 16.04
C GLN A 176 -0.29 13.09 14.67
N ARG A 177 0.28 13.70 13.63
CA ARG A 177 0.04 13.29 12.24
C ARG A 177 0.26 11.78 12.09
N ALA A 178 -0.70 11.11 11.47
CA ALA A 178 -0.59 9.70 11.18
C ALA A 178 0.58 9.44 10.22
N ALA A 179 1.22 8.29 10.39
CA ALA A 179 2.30 7.79 9.54
C ALA A 179 1.80 6.81 8.49
N ASP A 180 0.69 6.10 8.75
CA ASP A 180 0.10 5.18 7.80
C ASP A 180 -1.43 5.13 7.89
N ARG A 181 -2.09 4.93 6.74
CA ARG A 181 -3.56 4.84 6.68
C ARG A 181 -4.14 3.69 7.51
N SER A 182 -3.36 2.65 7.83
CA SER A 182 -3.83 1.55 8.67
C SER A 182 -4.15 1.98 10.10
N GLU A 183 -3.68 3.16 10.55
CA GLU A 183 -4.07 3.76 11.83
C GLU A 183 -5.57 4.08 11.91
N LEU A 184 -6.26 4.25 10.77
CA LEU A 184 -7.72 4.33 10.74
C LEU A 184 -8.38 3.15 11.46
N ARG A 185 -7.77 1.96 11.43
CA ARG A 185 -8.30 0.76 12.10
C ARG A 185 -8.16 0.81 13.62
N LEU A 186 -7.33 1.71 14.13
CA LEU A 186 -7.18 1.99 15.56
C LEU A 186 -8.08 3.14 15.98
N ALA A 187 -8.17 4.20 15.18
CA ALA A 187 -8.98 5.38 15.51
C ALA A 187 -10.49 5.13 15.32
N VAL A 188 -10.86 4.82 14.08
CA VAL A 188 -12.25 4.85 13.59
C VAL A 188 -12.95 3.51 13.86
N PRO A 189 -14.14 3.52 14.48
CA PRO A 189 -14.89 2.31 14.77
C PRO A 189 -15.62 1.80 13.51
N PHE A 190 -14.92 1.06 12.66
CA PHE A 190 -15.55 0.36 11.54
C PHE A 190 -16.32 -0.88 12.03
N ASP A 191 -17.57 -1.03 11.59
CA ASP A 191 -18.41 -2.20 11.91
C ASP A 191 -17.99 -3.44 11.11
N SER A 192 -17.31 -3.25 9.98
CA SER A 192 -16.85 -4.36 9.15
C SER A 192 -15.58 -4.05 8.36
N ARG A 193 -14.90 -5.11 7.91
CA ARG A 193 -13.79 -4.97 6.95
C ARG A 193 -14.23 -4.31 5.63
N ALA A 194 -15.49 -4.50 5.23
CA ALA A 194 -16.02 -3.92 4.01
C ALA A 194 -16.10 -2.39 4.09
N GLU A 195 -16.41 -1.83 5.26
CA GLU A 195 -16.43 -0.37 5.44
C GLU A 195 -15.06 0.26 5.24
N TYR A 196 -14.02 -0.28 5.88
CA TYR A 196 -12.65 0.17 5.66
C TYR A 196 -12.23 -0.01 4.20
N ALA A 197 -12.61 -1.12 3.57
CA ALA A 197 -12.30 -1.39 2.16
C ALA A 197 -12.98 -0.40 1.19
N ARG A 198 -14.16 0.13 1.53
CA ARG A 198 -14.81 1.21 0.76
C ARG A 198 -14.05 2.54 0.89
N LEU A 199 -13.47 2.83 2.06
CA LEU A 199 -12.73 4.08 2.29
C LEU A 199 -11.31 4.07 1.69
N GLU A 200 -10.62 2.93 1.79
CA GLU A 200 -9.20 2.78 1.48
C GLU A 200 -8.74 3.35 0.12
N PRO A 201 -9.49 3.21 -0.99
CA PRO A 201 -9.09 3.74 -2.30
C PRO A 201 -9.14 5.27 -2.39
N HIS A 202 -9.88 5.92 -1.50
CA HIS A 202 -10.19 7.35 -1.56
C HIS A 202 -9.36 8.20 -0.61
N VAL A 203 -8.56 7.59 0.26
CA VAL A 203 -7.80 8.29 1.30
C VAL A 203 -6.31 7.98 1.24
N ALA A 204 -5.50 8.95 1.65
CA ALA A 204 -4.07 8.84 1.81
C ALA A 204 -3.63 9.46 3.15
N VAL A 205 -2.46 9.04 3.63
CA VAL A 205 -1.77 9.70 4.75
C VAL A 205 -0.47 10.26 4.19
N LEU A 206 -0.34 11.58 4.17
CA LEU A 206 0.81 12.29 3.63
C LEU A 206 1.53 13.07 4.74
N PRO A 207 2.85 13.30 4.66
CA PRO A 207 3.62 14.03 5.67
C PRO A 207 3.37 15.56 5.65
N THR A 208 2.14 15.97 5.39
CA THR A 208 1.67 17.36 5.33
C THR A 208 0.23 17.43 5.84
N ASP A 209 -0.16 18.58 6.36
CA ASP A 209 -1.55 18.94 6.71
C ASP A 209 -2.27 19.70 5.59
N ARG A 210 -1.64 19.84 4.41
CA ARG A 210 -2.29 20.42 3.25
C ARG A 210 -3.21 19.39 2.58
N LEU A 211 -4.37 19.88 2.12
CA LEU A 211 -5.20 19.18 1.16
C LEU A 211 -4.94 19.79 -0.21
N ALA A 212 -4.38 19.00 -1.13
CA ALA A 212 -4.12 19.40 -2.51
C ALA A 212 -4.55 18.27 -3.44
N ILE A 213 -5.81 18.32 -3.88
CA ILE A 213 -6.45 17.31 -4.70
C ILE A 213 -6.19 17.59 -6.17
N ASN A 214 -5.51 16.66 -6.85
CA ASN A 214 -5.30 16.76 -8.29
C ASN A 214 -6.58 16.41 -9.05
N ILE A 215 -7.18 17.40 -9.70
CA ILE A 215 -8.45 17.24 -10.43
C ILE A 215 -8.35 16.28 -11.61
N ASN A 216 -7.15 16.11 -12.19
CA ASN A 216 -6.91 15.26 -13.35
C ASN A 216 -6.92 13.77 -13.01
N THR A 217 -6.71 13.43 -11.73
CA THR A 217 -6.58 12.04 -11.26
C THR A 217 -7.59 11.70 -10.16
N VAL A 218 -8.25 12.68 -9.53
CA VAL A 218 -9.17 12.49 -8.40
C VAL A 218 -10.24 11.43 -8.65
N THR A 219 -10.53 10.65 -7.62
CA THR A 219 -11.62 9.65 -7.63
C THR A 219 -13.00 10.31 -7.51
N GLU A 220 -14.05 9.62 -7.96
CA GLU A 220 -15.42 10.15 -7.95
C GLU A 220 -15.89 10.54 -6.54
N ALA A 221 -15.70 9.67 -5.54
CA ALA A 221 -16.17 9.94 -4.18
C ALA A 221 -15.44 11.14 -3.53
N VAL A 222 -14.14 11.28 -3.77
CA VAL A 222 -13.37 12.43 -3.28
C VAL A 222 -13.85 13.70 -3.96
N LEU A 223 -14.01 13.69 -5.28
CA LEU A 223 -14.52 14.82 -6.05
C LEU A 223 -15.92 15.26 -5.55
N ALA A 224 -16.83 14.32 -5.33
CA ALA A 224 -18.16 14.59 -4.80
C ALA A 224 -18.12 15.21 -3.38
N SER A 225 -17.16 14.78 -2.56
CA SER A 225 -16.97 15.34 -1.21
C SER A 225 -16.46 16.79 -1.19
N LEU A 226 -15.92 17.28 -2.32
CA LEU A 226 -15.29 18.58 -2.36
C LEU A 226 -16.27 19.74 -2.23
N ALA A 227 -17.58 19.62 -2.47
CA ALA A 227 -18.49 20.71 -2.18
C ALA A 227 -19.82 20.20 -1.60
N PRO A 228 -20.51 20.97 -0.75
CA PRO A 228 -21.78 20.55 -0.15
C PRO A 228 -22.85 20.15 -1.17
N ASN A 229 -22.84 20.78 -2.34
CA ASN A 229 -23.84 20.60 -3.39
C ASN A 229 -23.21 20.18 -4.73
N PHE A 230 -22.10 19.43 -4.71
CA PHE A 230 -21.55 18.89 -5.96
C PHE A 230 -22.40 17.72 -6.46
N PRO A 231 -23.04 17.80 -7.65
CA PRO A 231 -23.92 16.74 -8.11
C PRO A 231 -23.14 15.46 -8.40
N ALA A 232 -23.62 14.31 -7.90
CA ALA A 232 -22.98 13.01 -8.16
C ALA A 232 -22.88 12.70 -9.66
N ALA A 233 -23.90 13.08 -10.44
CA ALA A 233 -23.88 12.93 -11.90
C ALA A 233 -22.76 13.75 -12.57
N ASP A 234 -22.44 14.94 -12.03
CA ASP A 234 -21.35 15.76 -12.53
C ASP A 234 -19.99 15.15 -12.14
N ALA A 235 -19.89 14.56 -10.94
CA ALA A 235 -18.68 13.83 -10.51
C ALA A 235 -18.40 12.63 -11.41
N GLN A 236 -19.42 11.80 -11.63
CA GLN A 236 -19.33 10.64 -12.50
C GLN A 236 -18.96 11.07 -13.92
N LEU A 237 -19.65 12.06 -14.49
CA LEU A 237 -19.36 12.55 -15.84
C LEU A 237 -17.93 13.08 -15.97
N LEU A 238 -17.41 13.76 -14.94
CA LEU A 238 -16.05 14.30 -14.98
C LEU A 238 -15.00 13.19 -14.90
N VAL A 239 -15.20 12.17 -14.09
CA VAL A 239 -14.25 11.06 -13.91
C VAL A 239 -14.28 10.09 -15.10
N GLU A 240 -15.42 9.92 -15.77
CA GLU A 240 -15.54 9.12 -17.01
C GLU A 240 -14.88 9.79 -18.24
N GLN A 241 -14.65 11.10 -18.18
CA GLN A 241 -13.98 11.85 -19.24
C GLN A 241 -12.47 11.79 -19.11
N VAL A 242 -11.77 11.92 -20.25
CA VAL A 242 -10.34 12.22 -20.24
C VAL A 242 -10.16 13.62 -19.64
N ARG A 243 -9.34 13.71 -18.59
CA ARG A 243 -9.06 14.95 -17.85
C ARG A 243 -7.65 15.42 -18.16
N ASP A 244 -7.58 16.66 -18.65
CA ASP A 244 -6.34 17.32 -19.04
C ASP A 244 -6.46 18.83 -18.76
N PHE A 245 -6.68 19.17 -17.49
CA PHE A 245 -6.83 20.55 -17.03
C PHE A 245 -5.46 21.13 -16.69
N ASP A 246 -5.18 22.31 -17.24
CA ASP A 246 -3.94 23.05 -17.01
C ASP A 246 -3.98 23.93 -15.76
N ASP A 247 -5.19 24.30 -15.30
CA ASP A 247 -5.40 25.19 -14.17
C ASP A 247 -6.71 24.90 -13.43
N VAL A 248 -6.80 25.39 -12.19
CA VAL A 248 -7.95 25.18 -11.29
C VAL A 248 -9.11 26.12 -11.67
N GLU A 249 -8.79 27.29 -12.21
CA GLU A 249 -9.77 28.29 -12.62
C GLU A 249 -10.74 27.75 -13.67
N ARG A 250 -10.24 26.97 -14.64
CA ARG A 250 -11.04 26.34 -15.69
C ARG A 250 -12.04 25.33 -15.14
N ILE A 251 -11.66 24.54 -14.13
CA ILE A 251 -12.59 23.59 -13.51
C ILE A 251 -13.64 24.31 -12.67
N VAL A 252 -13.25 25.31 -11.89
CA VAL A 252 -14.19 26.09 -11.06
C VAL A 252 -15.17 26.88 -11.92
N ALA A 253 -14.72 27.42 -13.06
CA ALA A 253 -15.60 28.10 -14.01
C ALA A 253 -16.62 27.15 -14.65
N ARG A 254 -16.25 25.89 -14.89
CA ARG A 254 -17.15 24.86 -15.43
C ARG A 254 -18.10 24.32 -14.36
N TYR A 255 -17.63 24.17 -13.13
CA TYR A 255 -18.38 23.63 -12.01
C TYR A 255 -18.34 24.59 -10.81
N ALA A 256 -19.27 25.56 -10.81
CA ALA A 256 -19.37 26.60 -9.80
C ALA A 256 -19.33 26.11 -8.33
N PRO A 257 -19.92 24.95 -7.94
CA PRO A 257 -19.85 24.47 -6.57
C PRO A 257 -18.41 24.20 -6.08
N LEU A 258 -17.45 23.91 -6.97
CA LEU A 258 -16.05 23.69 -6.58
C LEU A 258 -15.32 24.98 -6.20
N GLY A 259 -15.91 26.16 -6.41
CA GLY A 259 -15.28 27.44 -6.08
C GLY A 259 -14.94 27.60 -4.60
N GLU A 260 -15.75 27.04 -3.69
CA GLU A 260 -15.48 27.01 -2.24
C GLU A 260 -14.29 26.12 -1.86
N SER A 261 -13.75 25.38 -2.84
CA SER A 261 -12.71 24.36 -2.67
C SER A 261 -11.51 24.62 -3.54
N ALA A 262 -11.45 25.77 -4.22
CA ALA A 262 -10.37 26.13 -5.12
C ALA A 262 -8.99 26.03 -4.44
N ALA A 263 -8.88 26.42 -3.16
CA ALA A 263 -7.64 26.34 -2.39
C ALA A 263 -7.19 24.90 -2.07
N ALA A 264 -8.09 23.92 -2.14
CA ALA A 264 -7.81 22.50 -1.91
C ALA A 264 -7.62 21.73 -3.22
N LEU A 265 -7.70 22.41 -4.37
CA LEU A 265 -7.56 21.83 -5.71
C LEU A 265 -6.19 22.14 -6.30
N GLY A 266 -5.70 21.22 -7.11
CA GLY A 266 -4.52 21.38 -7.95
C GLY A 266 -4.69 20.61 -9.25
N VAL A 267 -3.72 20.77 -10.15
CA VAL A 267 -3.62 20.04 -11.42
C VAL A 267 -2.38 19.16 -11.51
N GLY A 268 -1.48 19.28 -10.52
CA GLY A 268 -0.28 18.46 -10.39
C GLY A 268 -0.08 17.97 -8.96
N SER A 269 0.89 17.09 -8.81
CA SER A 269 1.04 16.22 -7.65
C SER A 269 2.46 16.23 -7.11
N GLU A 270 2.56 16.21 -5.78
CA GLU A 270 3.83 16.13 -5.04
C GLU A 270 4.08 14.71 -4.52
N PHE A 271 3.05 13.88 -4.38
CA PHE A 271 3.15 12.56 -3.74
C PHE A 271 2.66 11.45 -4.67
N PHE A 272 3.48 10.42 -4.80
CA PHE A 272 3.19 9.25 -5.62
C PHE A 272 3.41 7.97 -4.84
N GLN A 273 2.53 6.99 -5.02
CA GLN A 273 2.72 5.64 -4.52
C GLN A 273 3.23 4.76 -5.66
N VAL A 274 4.40 4.17 -5.47
CA VAL A 274 4.96 3.18 -6.39
C VAL A 274 4.75 1.79 -5.80
N GLN A 275 4.03 0.94 -6.52
CA GLN A 275 3.91 -0.48 -6.24
C GLN A 275 4.84 -1.24 -7.18
N VAL A 276 5.64 -2.14 -6.64
CA VAL A 276 6.55 -2.99 -7.41
C VAL A 276 6.34 -4.44 -7.01
N ARG A 277 6.13 -5.31 -7.99
CA ARG A 277 6.22 -6.77 -7.81
C ARG A 277 7.41 -7.29 -8.59
N ALA A 278 8.40 -7.80 -7.87
CA ALA A 278 9.53 -8.49 -8.46
C ALA A 278 9.40 -9.99 -8.24
N THR A 279 9.69 -10.76 -9.28
CA THR A 279 9.69 -12.23 -9.25
C THR A 279 11.07 -12.74 -9.66
N VAL A 280 11.56 -13.76 -8.94
CA VAL A 280 12.80 -14.48 -9.25
C VAL A 280 12.53 -15.96 -9.04
N SER A 281 12.55 -16.73 -10.12
CA SER A 281 12.04 -18.12 -10.13
C SER A 281 10.62 -18.17 -9.50
N ASP A 282 10.43 -18.91 -8.40
CA ASP A 282 9.14 -19.01 -7.68
C ASP A 282 9.03 -18.03 -6.49
N THR A 283 10.00 -17.12 -6.31
CA THR A 283 10.03 -16.19 -5.19
C THR A 283 9.54 -14.80 -5.63
N ARG A 284 8.65 -14.21 -4.82
CA ARG A 284 8.17 -12.84 -5.05
C ARG A 284 8.62 -11.89 -3.94
N SER A 285 8.89 -10.64 -4.32
CA SER A 285 9.02 -9.51 -3.41
C SER A 285 8.07 -8.41 -3.87
N GLU A 286 7.22 -7.94 -2.97
CA GLU A 286 6.29 -6.84 -3.22
C GLU A 286 6.71 -5.65 -2.36
N LEU A 287 6.90 -4.50 -3.00
CA LEU A 287 7.30 -3.24 -2.38
C LEU A 287 6.25 -2.19 -2.70
N THR A 288 5.79 -1.47 -1.69
CA THR A 288 5.06 -0.21 -1.84
C THR A 288 5.90 0.92 -1.27
N SER A 289 6.16 1.94 -2.07
CA SER A 289 6.93 3.11 -1.67
C SER A 289 6.11 4.37 -1.87
N ILE A 290 6.16 5.28 -0.88
CA ILE A 290 5.63 6.64 -1.04
C ILE A 290 6.79 7.54 -1.40
N LEU A 291 6.67 8.22 -2.54
CA LEU A 291 7.64 9.17 -3.05
C LEU A 291 7.10 10.60 -2.89
N HIS A 292 8.00 11.53 -2.58
CA HIS A 292 7.75 12.97 -2.61
C HIS A 292 8.60 13.60 -3.71
N ARG A 293 7.95 14.28 -4.66
CA ARG A 293 8.58 15.06 -5.73
C ARG A 293 8.63 16.53 -5.31
N ASP A 294 9.84 17.08 -5.25
CA ASP A 294 10.02 18.53 -5.16
C ASP A 294 9.61 19.16 -6.49
N ARG A 295 8.70 20.14 -6.45
CA ARG A 295 8.18 20.79 -7.67
C ARG A 295 9.15 21.81 -8.26
N GLU A 296 10.11 22.31 -7.48
CA GLU A 296 11.08 23.31 -7.93
C GLU A 296 12.19 22.70 -8.80
N ASP A 297 12.69 21.52 -8.44
CA ASP A 297 13.81 20.86 -9.12
C ASP A 297 13.54 19.43 -9.61
N GLY A 298 12.32 18.92 -9.37
CA GLY A 298 11.89 17.59 -9.79
C GLY A 298 12.41 16.45 -8.93
N THR A 299 13.21 16.71 -7.89
CA THR A 299 13.87 15.64 -7.13
C THR A 299 12.85 14.74 -6.42
N LEU A 300 12.96 13.42 -6.65
CA LEU A 300 12.14 12.41 -5.97
C LEU A 300 12.87 11.90 -4.73
N SER A 301 12.27 12.06 -3.55
CA SER A 301 12.71 11.48 -2.28
C SER A 301 11.76 10.38 -1.82
N VAL A 302 12.30 9.36 -1.14
CA VAL A 302 11.49 8.26 -0.60
C VAL A 302 11.02 8.63 0.81
N VAL A 303 9.72 8.74 0.99
CA VAL A 303 9.08 9.03 2.30
C VAL A 303 9.00 7.75 3.12
N SER A 304 8.54 6.65 2.52
CA SER A 304 8.39 5.37 3.21
C SER A 304 8.51 4.19 2.25
N ARG A 305 8.83 3.02 2.81
CA ARG A 305 8.83 1.72 2.12
C ARG A 305 8.12 0.69 2.96
N THR A 306 7.25 -0.09 2.35
CA THR A 306 6.61 -1.24 2.99
C THR A 306 6.76 -2.46 2.09
N PHE A 307 7.36 -3.52 2.63
CA PHE A 307 7.43 -4.82 1.96
C PHE A 307 6.25 -5.71 2.35
N GLY A 308 5.77 -6.52 1.42
CA GLY A 308 4.73 -7.52 1.66
C GLY A 308 3.28 -7.00 1.59
N ARG A 309 3.08 -5.77 1.13
CA ARG A 309 1.75 -5.32 0.65
C ARG A 309 1.48 -5.96 -0.69
N ARG A 310 0.28 -6.51 -0.87
CA ARG A 310 -0.15 -7.11 -2.13
C ARG A 310 -0.08 -6.06 -3.23
N PHE A 311 0.54 -6.41 -4.36
CA PHE A 311 0.47 -5.57 -5.56
C PHE A 311 -0.95 -5.63 -6.13
N GLU A 312 -1.56 -4.47 -6.32
CA GLU A 312 -2.93 -4.32 -6.80
C GLU A 312 -2.87 -4.03 -8.30
N SER A 313 -3.30 -4.99 -9.12
CA SER A 313 -3.44 -4.71 -10.56
C SER A 313 -4.73 -3.92 -10.82
N PRO A 314 -4.81 -3.13 -11.91
CA PRO A 314 -6.07 -2.50 -12.33
C PRO A 314 -7.22 -3.51 -12.52
N ALA A 315 -6.92 -4.76 -12.87
CA ALA A 315 -7.90 -5.84 -12.96
C ALA A 315 -8.41 -6.32 -11.59
N ASP A 316 -7.56 -6.30 -10.56
CA ASP A 316 -7.97 -6.61 -9.18
C ASP A 316 -8.91 -5.53 -8.61
N GLU A 317 -8.72 -4.26 -8.96
CA GLU A 317 -9.59 -3.14 -8.56
C GLU A 317 -10.96 -3.20 -9.24
N ALA A 318 -11.01 -3.54 -10.53
CA ALA A 318 -12.28 -3.71 -11.24
C ALA A 318 -13.10 -4.88 -10.66
N ALA A 319 -12.44 -5.95 -10.21
CA ALA A 319 -13.09 -7.11 -9.60
C ALA A 319 -13.63 -6.81 -8.19
N SER A 320 -12.89 -6.06 -7.35
CA SER A 320 -13.33 -5.69 -6.00
C SER A 320 -14.50 -4.70 -6.02
N GLY A 321 -14.58 -3.82 -7.01
CA GLY A 321 -15.73 -2.94 -7.24
C GLY A 321 -17.03 -3.70 -7.57
N THR A 322 -16.93 -4.82 -8.30
CA THR A 322 -18.11 -5.65 -8.61
C THR A 322 -18.58 -6.56 -7.47
N GLU A 323 -17.70 -6.95 -6.53
CA GLU A 323 -18.11 -7.76 -5.37
C GLU A 323 -18.81 -6.92 -4.29
N SER A 324 -18.55 -5.62 -4.20
CA SER A 324 -19.26 -4.71 -3.29
C SER A 324 -20.68 -4.33 -3.75
N ALA A 325 -21.08 -4.72 -4.97
CA ALA A 325 -22.39 -4.44 -5.55
C ALA A 325 -23.36 -5.65 -5.55
N ARG A 326 -23.07 -6.69 -4.76
CA ARG A 326 -23.92 -7.91 -4.63
C ARG A 326 -24.36 -8.18 -3.20
#